data_AF-A0A852MHX5-F1
#
_entry.id   AF-A0A852MHX5-F1
#
_cell.length_a   1.000
_cell.length_b   1.000
_cell.length_c   1.000
_cell.angle_alpha   90.00
_cell.angle_beta   90.00
_cell.angle_gamma   90.00
#
_symmetry.space_group_name_H-M   'P 1'
#
loop_
_entity.id
_entity.type
_entity.pdbx_description
1 polymer ?
#
loop_
_entity_poly.entity_id
_entity_poly.type
_entity_poly.pdbx_seq_one_letter_code
_entity_poly.pdbx_strand_id
1 'polypeptide(L)'
;GLPELVLYEILLMKDPDHAQNEEEKISSSSLRQRLLGTLLRPPRQDPALPSHPYVIGLTGGTGSGKTSIAKLLGQLGAFLIDADKLGHAVYVPGGPAHEQVVAAFGAEILNEDGTINRKVLGAKVFGNPERLKSLTDIVWPEIAQMVKEQIREADAQG
;
A
#
# COMPACT_ATOMS: atom_id res chain seq x y z
N GLY A 1 -13.47 -9.61 11.19
CA GLY A 1 -13.74 -8.63 10.12
C GLY A 1 -12.71 -7.54 10.25
N LEU A 2 -12.05 -7.17 9.15
CA LEU A 2 -11.15 -6.03 9.13
C LEU A 2 -11.86 -4.78 9.69
N PRO A 3 -11.21 -3.97 10.54
CA PRO A 3 -11.84 -2.77 11.06
C PRO A 3 -12.28 -1.86 9.92
N GLU A 4 -13.43 -1.21 10.11
CA GLU A 4 -13.96 -0.17 9.24
C GLU A 4 -12.83 0.81 8.89
N LEU A 5 -12.76 1.21 7.62
CA LEU A 5 -11.74 2.14 7.16
C LEU A 5 -11.94 3.46 7.92
N VAL A 6 -11.17 3.66 8.99
CA VAL A 6 -11.21 4.90 9.76
C VAL A 6 -10.63 6.00 8.88
N LEU A 7 -11.52 6.70 8.22
CA LEU A 7 -11.21 7.83 7.36
C LEU A 7 -10.88 8.99 8.29
N TYR A 8 -9.60 9.18 8.57
CA TYR A 8 -9.13 10.38 9.24
C TYR A 8 -9.19 11.52 8.24
N GLU A 9 -10.24 12.33 8.32
CA GLU A 9 -10.26 13.64 7.68
C GLU A 9 -9.23 14.51 8.40
N ILE A 10 -8.12 14.81 7.73
CA ILE A 10 -7.17 15.79 8.24
C ILE A 10 -7.87 17.14 8.12
N LEU A 11 -8.46 17.61 9.22
CA LEU A 11 -8.88 19.00 9.34
C LEU A 11 -7.68 19.86 8.95
N LEU A 12 -7.91 20.72 7.96
CA LEU A 12 -6.94 21.68 7.44
C LEU A 12 -6.13 22.26 8.60
N MET A 13 -4.83 21.96 8.63
CA MET A 13 -3.89 22.69 9.46
C MET A 13 -4.00 24.15 9.03
N LYS A 14 -4.46 25.02 9.93
CA LYS A 14 -4.46 26.46 9.69
C LYS A 14 -3.01 26.89 9.55
N ASP A 15 -2.66 27.51 8.42
CA ASP A 15 -1.35 28.14 8.26
C ASP A 15 -1.28 29.33 9.24
N PRO A 16 -0.42 29.30 10.27
CA PRO A 16 -0.29 30.42 11.20
C PRO A 16 0.30 31.68 10.54
N ASP A 17 0.94 31.52 9.36
CA ASP A 17 1.60 32.59 8.61
C ASP A 17 0.82 32.99 7.33
N HIS A 18 -0.48 32.67 7.26
CA HIS A 18 -1.33 32.95 6.10
C HIS A 18 -1.41 34.46 5.79
N ALA A 19 -0.86 34.89 4.65
CA ALA A 19 -0.98 36.28 4.20
C ALA A 19 -2.33 36.52 3.49
N GLN A 20 -2.84 37.77 3.51
CA GLN A 20 -4.14 38.13 2.93
C GLN A 20 -4.31 37.80 1.42
N ASN A 21 -3.21 37.54 0.70
CA ASN A 21 -3.20 37.26 -0.74
C ASN A 21 -2.90 35.79 -1.09
N GLU A 22 -2.86 34.88 -0.11
CA GLU A 22 -2.57 33.46 -0.36
C GLU A 22 -3.85 32.65 -0.64
N GLU A 23 -3.77 31.71 -1.60
CA GLU A 23 -4.90 30.86 -2.02
C GLU A 23 -5.22 29.77 -0.97
N GLU A 24 -6.51 29.60 -0.64
CA GLU A 24 -7.00 28.54 0.27
C GLU A 24 -6.92 27.10 -0.30
N LYS A 25 -6.60 26.92 -1.59
CA LYS A 25 -6.62 25.60 -2.25
C LYS A 25 -5.33 24.80 -2.02
N ILE A 26 -5.42 23.71 -1.24
CA ILE A 26 -4.30 22.81 -0.89
C ILE A 26 -3.60 22.17 -2.10
N SER A 27 -4.27 21.98 -3.23
CA SER A 27 -3.66 21.26 -4.36
C SER A 27 -2.37 21.93 -4.86
N SER A 28 -2.25 23.24 -4.68
CA SER A 28 -1.11 24.06 -5.10
C SER A 28 -0.81 25.21 -4.12
N SER A 29 -1.22 25.12 -2.85
CA SER A 29 -1.01 26.22 -1.90
C SER A 29 0.45 26.33 -1.45
N SER A 30 0.89 27.55 -1.14
CA SER A 30 2.18 27.82 -0.51
C SER A 30 2.40 26.97 0.74
N LEU A 31 1.34 26.76 1.55
CA LEU A 31 1.37 25.87 2.71
C LEU A 31 1.78 24.44 2.34
N ARG A 32 1.16 23.86 1.30
CA ARG A 32 1.54 22.51 0.84
C ARG A 32 3.01 22.46 0.48
N GLN A 33 3.52 23.45 -0.26
CA GLN A 33 4.94 23.51 -0.64
C GLN A 33 5.86 23.62 0.58
N ARG A 34 5.52 24.46 1.57
CA ARG A 34 6.27 24.59 2.84
C ARG A 34 6.29 23.29 3.64
N LEU A 35 5.21 22.51 3.59
CA LEU A 35 5.09 21.24 4.32
C LEU A 35 5.78 20.06 3.63
N LEU A 36 6.09 20.14 2.34
CA LEU A 36 6.78 19.05 1.65
C LEU A 36 8.18 18.85 2.25
N GLY A 37 8.48 17.61 2.65
CA GLY A 37 9.76 17.25 3.26
C GLY A 37 9.82 17.50 4.77
N THR A 38 8.78 18.02 5.40
CA THR A 38 8.69 18.18 6.86
C THR A 38 7.91 17.04 7.51
N LEU A 39 8.15 16.80 8.80
CA LEU A 39 7.38 15.86 9.58
C LEU A 39 6.05 16.50 10.00
N LEU A 40 4.96 16.09 9.37
CA LEU A 40 3.60 16.57 9.71
C LEU A 40 3.15 16.12 11.11
N ARG A 41 3.66 14.97 11.56
CA ARG A 41 3.39 14.39 12.88
C ARG A 41 4.59 13.55 13.32
N PRO A 42 4.79 13.36 14.64
CA PRO A 42 5.80 12.44 15.13
C PRO A 42 5.60 11.03 14.58
N PRO A 43 6.69 10.28 14.31
CA PRO A 43 6.62 8.86 14.00
C PRO A 43 5.75 8.08 14.98
N ARG A 44 4.90 7.20 14.43
CA ARG A 44 4.17 6.23 15.25
C ARG A 44 5.17 5.21 15.79
N GLN A 45 5.23 5.08 17.10
CA GLN A 45 5.91 3.95 17.74
C GLN A 45 4.96 2.75 17.71
N ASP A 46 5.27 1.77 16.88
CA ASP A 46 4.52 0.51 16.83
C ASP A 46 5.39 -0.62 17.38
N PRO A 47 5.06 -1.18 18.56
CA PRO A 47 5.83 -2.27 19.16
C PRO A 47 5.88 -3.54 18.30
N ALA A 48 4.97 -3.69 17.33
CA ALA A 48 4.94 -4.83 16.43
C ALA A 48 5.92 -4.70 15.26
N LEU A 49 6.50 -3.52 15.03
CA LEU A 49 7.56 -3.30 14.04
C LEU A 49 8.93 -3.41 14.71
N PRO A 50 9.94 -3.97 14.02
CA PRO A 50 11.29 -4.03 14.56
C PRO A 50 11.87 -2.61 14.68
N SER A 51 12.80 -2.41 15.62
CA SER A 51 13.50 -1.14 15.82
C SER A 51 14.40 -0.75 14.63
N HIS A 52 14.80 -1.75 13.85
CA HIS A 52 15.54 -1.61 12.60
C HIS A 52 15.12 -2.74 11.62
N PRO A 53 15.12 -2.47 10.30
CA PRO A 53 15.25 -1.15 9.69
C PRO A 53 14.01 -0.28 9.94
N TYR A 54 14.18 1.04 9.85
CA TYR A 54 13.07 1.98 9.99
C TYR A 54 12.15 1.91 8.75
N VAL A 55 10.88 1.57 8.95
CA VAL A 55 9.95 1.28 7.84
C VAL A 55 9.13 2.51 7.46
N ILE A 56 9.15 2.88 6.17
CA ILE A 56 8.39 4.01 5.61
C ILE A 56 7.38 3.49 4.58
N GLY A 57 6.10 3.74 4.82
CA GLY A 57 5.04 3.45 3.85
C GLY A 57 4.89 4.59 2.83
N LEU A 58 5.28 4.35 1.57
CA LEU A 58 5.08 5.30 0.48
C LEU A 58 3.73 5.05 -0.21
N THR A 59 2.80 6.01 -0.11
CA THR A 59 1.46 5.93 -0.70
C THR A 59 1.10 7.21 -1.46
N GLY A 60 -0.04 7.20 -2.15
CA GLY A 60 -0.50 8.28 -3.03
C GLY A 60 -1.38 7.77 -4.17
N GLY A 61 -2.17 8.67 -4.77
CA GLY A 61 -3.09 8.33 -5.87
C GLY A 61 -2.40 7.86 -7.16
N THR A 62 -3.18 7.34 -8.10
CA THR A 62 -2.69 6.98 -9.44
C THR A 62 -2.06 8.20 -10.13
N GLY A 63 -0.90 8.01 -10.77
CA GLY A 63 -0.20 9.10 -11.46
C GLY A 63 0.56 10.09 -10.55
N SER A 64 0.60 9.88 -9.23
CA SER A 64 1.23 10.82 -8.29
C SER A 64 2.77 10.76 -8.24
N GLY A 65 3.43 9.95 -9.07
CA GLY A 65 4.90 9.85 -9.12
C GLY A 65 5.56 8.96 -8.06
N LYS A 66 4.81 8.14 -7.30
CA LYS A 66 5.35 7.24 -6.26
C LYS A 66 6.52 6.39 -6.75
N THR A 67 6.38 5.78 -7.93
CA THR A 67 7.42 4.92 -8.50
C THR A 67 8.72 5.68 -8.74
N SER A 68 8.65 6.95 -9.12
CA SER A 68 9.83 7.80 -9.32
C SER A 68 10.52 8.10 -7.99
N ILE A 69 9.76 8.46 -6.96
CA ILE A 69 10.31 8.70 -5.62
C ILE A 69 10.84 7.42 -4.98
N ALA A 70 10.16 6.28 -5.13
CA ALA A 70 10.65 4.99 -4.67
C ALA A 70 12.02 4.67 -5.30
N LYS A 71 12.17 4.84 -6.61
CA LYS A 71 13.46 4.64 -7.30
C LYS A 71 14.55 5.57 -6.77
N LEU A 72 14.24 6.84 -6.56
CA LEU A 72 15.19 7.81 -5.99
C LEU A 72 15.62 7.40 -4.58
N LEU A 73 14.68 6.99 -3.71
CA LEU A 73 15.00 6.49 -2.37
C LEU A 73 15.90 5.25 -2.43
N GLY A 74 15.66 4.34 -3.38
CA GLY A 74 16.53 3.19 -3.61
C GLY A 74 17.94 3.58 -4.02
N GLN A 75 18.11 4.59 -4.87
CA GLN A 75 19.43 5.14 -5.23
C GLN A 75 20.15 5.77 -4.04
N LEU A 76 19.40 6.26 -3.04
CA LEU A 76 19.93 6.78 -1.78
C LEU A 76 20.20 5.68 -0.72
N GLY A 77 20.00 4.41 -1.08
CA GLY A 77 20.30 3.25 -0.21
C GLY A 77 19.09 2.65 0.50
N ALA A 78 17.86 3.11 0.23
CA ALA A 78 16.67 2.49 0.82
C ALA A 78 16.40 1.10 0.21
N PHE A 79 16.13 0.12 1.05
CA PHE A 79 15.60 -1.17 0.60
C PHE A 79 14.14 -1.00 0.12
N LEU A 80 13.87 -1.37 -1.12
CA LEU A 80 12.55 -1.16 -1.74
C LEU A 80 11.69 -2.42 -1.70
N ILE A 81 10.57 -2.34 -0.98
CA ILE A 81 9.53 -3.38 -0.96
C ILE A 81 8.36 -2.90 -1.81
N ASP A 82 8.08 -3.61 -2.90
CA ASP A 82 6.98 -3.30 -3.82
C ASP A 82 5.74 -4.14 -3.45
N ALA A 83 4.79 -3.50 -2.77
CA ALA A 83 3.56 -4.15 -2.32
C ALA A 83 2.69 -4.65 -3.49
N ASP A 84 2.74 -3.99 -4.65
CA ASP A 84 1.99 -4.44 -5.83
C ASP A 84 2.56 -5.78 -6.31
N LYS A 85 3.89 -5.88 -6.43
CA LYS A 85 4.56 -7.15 -6.79
C LYS A 85 4.29 -8.27 -5.80
N LEU A 86 4.30 -7.99 -4.50
CA LEU A 86 3.97 -8.99 -3.48
C LEU A 86 2.51 -9.44 -3.59
N GLY A 87 1.59 -8.50 -3.77
CA GLY A 87 0.18 -8.82 -4.01
C GLY A 87 -0.03 -9.66 -5.26
N HIS A 88 0.81 -9.50 -6.28
CA HIS A 88 0.79 -10.35 -7.47
C HIS A 88 1.29 -11.76 -7.16
N ALA A 89 2.38 -11.88 -6.39
CA ALA A 89 3.03 -13.13 -6.03
C ALA A 89 2.20 -13.99 -5.08
N VAL A 90 1.37 -13.39 -4.22
CA VAL A 90 0.58 -14.11 -3.21
C VAL A 90 -0.32 -15.20 -3.81
N TYR A 91 -0.88 -14.97 -5.00
CA TYR A 91 -1.84 -15.88 -5.62
C TYR A 91 -1.40 -16.41 -6.99
N VAL A 92 -0.10 -16.37 -7.31
CA VAL A 92 0.43 -17.17 -8.44
C VAL A 92 0.35 -18.66 -8.10
N PRO A 93 0.36 -19.59 -9.08
CA PRO A 93 0.38 -21.02 -8.78
C PRO A 93 1.49 -21.39 -7.79
N GLY A 94 1.14 -22.10 -6.72
CA GLY A 94 2.04 -22.43 -5.60
C GLY A 94 2.24 -21.32 -4.57
N GLY A 95 1.66 -20.14 -4.78
CA GLY A 95 1.62 -19.04 -3.81
C GLY A 95 0.64 -19.30 -2.65
N PRO A 96 0.85 -18.64 -1.50
CA PRO A 96 0.16 -18.96 -0.25
C PRO A 96 -1.37 -18.78 -0.29
N ALA A 97 -1.88 -17.93 -1.20
CA ALA A 97 -3.31 -17.68 -1.33
C ALA A 97 -3.95 -18.30 -2.58
N HIS A 98 -3.18 -18.93 -3.48
CA HIS A 98 -3.70 -19.38 -4.78
C HIS A 98 -4.90 -20.33 -4.61
N GLU A 99 -4.72 -21.41 -3.85
CA GLU A 99 -5.79 -22.40 -3.63
C GLU A 99 -7.01 -21.79 -2.93
N GLN A 100 -6.80 -20.91 -1.94
CA GLN A 100 -7.87 -20.25 -1.21
C GLN A 100 -8.69 -19.31 -2.12
N VAL A 101 -8.02 -18.56 -3.00
CA VAL A 101 -8.67 -17.69 -3.98
C VAL A 101 -9.44 -18.53 -5.01
N VAL A 102 -8.88 -19.64 -5.50
CA VAL A 102 -9.58 -20.55 -6.42
C VAL A 102 -10.81 -21.17 -5.75
N ALA A 103 -10.69 -21.61 -4.49
CA ALA A 103 -11.81 -22.16 -3.73
C ALA A 103 -12.94 -21.15 -3.51
N ALA A 104 -12.60 -19.87 -3.26
CA ALA A 104 -13.57 -18.81 -2.99
C ALA A 104 -14.28 -18.28 -4.26
N PHE A 105 -13.58 -18.27 -5.40
CA PHE A 105 -14.07 -17.61 -6.62
C PHE A 105 -14.34 -18.56 -7.79
N GLY A 106 -14.03 -19.84 -7.62
CA GLY A 106 -14.25 -20.93 -8.58
C GLY A 106 -13.13 -21.08 -9.61
N ALA A 107 -12.99 -22.28 -10.19
CA ALA A 107 -11.93 -22.61 -11.15
C ALA A 107 -12.01 -21.81 -12.46
N GLU A 108 -13.14 -21.18 -12.77
CA GLU A 108 -13.32 -20.30 -13.92
C GLU A 108 -12.43 -19.05 -13.90
N ILE A 109 -11.83 -18.71 -12.75
CA ILE A 109 -10.84 -17.63 -12.69
C ILE A 109 -9.47 -18.07 -13.19
N LEU A 110 -9.26 -19.34 -13.51
CA LEU A 110 -7.96 -19.86 -13.94
C LEU A 110 -7.79 -19.76 -15.45
N ASN A 111 -6.56 -19.45 -15.87
CA ASN A 111 -6.08 -19.68 -17.23
C ASN A 111 -5.75 -21.17 -17.42
N GLU A 112 -5.49 -21.57 -18.66
CA GLU A 112 -5.13 -22.96 -19.01
C GLU A 112 -3.84 -23.43 -18.33
N ASP A 113 -2.93 -22.51 -18.00
CA ASP A 113 -1.67 -22.78 -17.29
C ASP A 113 -1.82 -22.81 -15.75
N GLY A 114 -3.05 -22.69 -15.23
CA GLY A 114 -3.36 -22.67 -13.80
C GLY A 114 -3.11 -21.32 -13.12
N THR A 115 -2.65 -20.30 -13.84
CA THR A 115 -2.52 -18.93 -13.29
C THR A 115 -3.88 -18.26 -13.14
N ILE A 116 -4.01 -17.33 -12.19
CA ILE A 116 -5.27 -16.56 -12.03
C ILE A 116 -5.41 -15.54 -13.16
N ASN A 117 -6.51 -15.64 -13.91
CA ASN A 117 -7.00 -14.64 -14.84
C ASN A 117 -7.57 -13.43 -14.10
N ARG A 118 -6.75 -12.39 -14.00
CA ARG A 118 -7.10 -11.15 -13.29
C ARG A 118 -8.22 -10.35 -13.92
N LYS A 119 -8.46 -10.49 -15.23
CA LYS A 119 -9.61 -9.83 -15.87
C LYS A 119 -10.90 -10.46 -15.37
N VAL A 120 -10.94 -11.79 -15.30
CA VAL A 120 -12.09 -12.54 -14.79
C VAL A 120 -12.28 -12.32 -13.29
N LEU A 121 -11.21 -12.45 -12.49
CA LEU A 121 -11.27 -12.18 -11.05
C LEU A 121 -11.68 -10.72 -10.78
N GLY A 122 -11.08 -9.77 -11.50
CA GLY A 122 -11.41 -8.35 -11.43
C GLY A 122 -12.89 -8.10 -11.71
N ALA A 123 -13.43 -8.66 -12.80
CA ALA A 123 -14.85 -8.54 -13.12
C ALA A 123 -15.79 -9.10 -12.04
N LYS A 124 -15.33 -10.07 -11.23
CA LYS A 124 -16.10 -10.62 -10.12
C LYS A 124 -16.05 -9.76 -8.86
N VAL A 125 -14.99 -8.99 -8.62
CA VAL A 125 -14.79 -8.22 -7.39
C VAL A 125 -15.05 -6.72 -7.55
N PHE A 126 -14.78 -6.15 -8.72
CA PHE A 126 -15.03 -4.73 -8.98
C PHE A 126 -16.53 -4.44 -8.94
N GLY A 127 -16.93 -3.42 -8.17
CA GLY A 127 -18.33 -3.06 -7.98
C GLY A 127 -19.10 -3.98 -7.02
N ASN A 128 -18.46 -5.00 -6.44
CA ASN A 128 -19.07 -5.87 -5.43
C ASN A 128 -18.26 -5.83 -4.12
N PRO A 129 -18.68 -5.02 -3.13
CA PRO A 129 -17.95 -4.84 -1.89
C PRO A 129 -17.74 -6.14 -1.10
N GLU A 130 -18.72 -7.05 -1.10
CA GLU A 130 -18.63 -8.33 -0.39
C GLU A 130 -17.58 -9.24 -1.03
N ARG A 131 -17.59 -9.36 -2.36
CA ARG A 131 -16.59 -10.16 -3.09
C ARG A 131 -15.21 -9.54 -3.02
N LEU A 132 -15.10 -8.21 -3.10
CA LEU A 132 -13.84 -7.53 -2.87
C LEU A 132 -13.31 -7.82 -1.47
N LYS A 133 -14.18 -7.74 -0.45
CA LYS A 133 -13.82 -8.07 0.93
C LYS A 133 -13.35 -9.51 1.06
N SER A 134 -14.06 -10.48 0.48
CA SER A 134 -13.66 -11.89 0.49
C SER A 134 -12.29 -12.10 -0.14
N LEU A 135 -11.99 -11.41 -1.25
CA LEU A 135 -10.66 -11.46 -1.84
C LEU A 135 -9.64 -10.88 -0.86
N THR A 136 -9.83 -9.65 -0.39
CA THR A 136 -8.87 -8.97 0.49
C THR A 136 -8.66 -9.66 1.83
N ASP A 137 -9.69 -10.31 2.40
CA ASP A 137 -9.58 -11.10 3.63
C ASP A 137 -8.62 -12.29 3.45
N ILE A 138 -8.54 -12.86 2.24
CA ILE A 138 -7.59 -13.92 1.90
C ILE A 138 -6.21 -13.33 1.59
N VAL A 139 -6.12 -12.28 0.76
CA VAL A 139 -4.83 -11.81 0.24
C VAL A 139 -4.04 -10.98 1.23
N TRP A 140 -4.69 -10.11 2.03
CA TRP A 140 -3.99 -9.14 2.87
C TRP A 140 -3.15 -9.75 3.98
N PRO A 141 -3.60 -10.80 4.71
CA PRO A 141 -2.75 -11.47 5.69
C PRO A 141 -1.47 -12.02 5.07
N GLU A 142 -1.56 -12.63 3.88
CA GLU A 142 -0.42 -13.20 3.18
C GLU A 142 0.56 -12.12 2.68
N ILE A 143 0.03 -11.02 2.12
CA ILE A 143 0.87 -9.87 1.73
C ILE A 143 1.61 -9.32 2.96
N ALA A 144 0.91 -9.18 4.09
CA ALA A 144 1.52 -8.67 5.32
C ALA A 144 2.64 -9.58 5.82
N GLN A 145 2.50 -10.91 5.70
CA GLN A 145 3.58 -11.85 6.04
C GLN A 145 4.76 -11.73 5.10
N MET A 146 4.52 -11.64 3.78
CA MET A 146 5.60 -11.45 2.81
C MET A 146 6.36 -10.14 3.02
N VAL A 147 5.66 -9.04 3.34
CA VAL A 147 6.29 -7.76 3.69
C VAL A 147 7.17 -7.91 4.94
N LYS A 148 6.68 -8.60 5.99
CA LYS A 148 7.48 -8.87 7.19
C LYS A 148 8.73 -9.69 6.91
N GLU A 149 8.66 -10.65 6.00
CA GLU A 149 9.83 -11.42 5.56
C GLU A 149 10.83 -10.52 4.83
N GLN A 150 10.36 -9.68 3.90
CA GLN A 150 11.21 -8.73 3.18
C GLN A 150 11.89 -7.70 4.11
N ILE A 151 11.20 -7.25 5.16
CA ILE A 151 11.80 -6.38 6.19
C ILE A 151 12.90 -7.12 6.96
N ARG A 152 12.69 -8.38 7.33
CA ARG A 152 13.70 -9.21 8.00
C ARG A 152 14.90 -9.49 7.11
N GLU A 153 14.67 -9.73 5.83
CA GLU A 153 15.74 -9.90 4.84
C GLU A 153 16.58 -8.63 4.68
N ALA A 154 15.92 -7.46 4.61
CA ALA A 154 16.59 -6.17 4.58
C ALA A 154 17.45 -5.94 5.83
N ASP A 155 16.93 -6.26 7.02
CA ASP A 155 17.67 -6.13 8.27
C ASP A 155 18.95 -6.98 8.30
N ALA A 156 18.86 -8.20 7.75
CA ALA A 156 19.99 -9.12 7.67
C ALA A 156 21.08 -8.65 6.67
N GLN A 157 20.74 -7.79 5.71
CA GLN A 157 21.67 -7.27 4.71
C GLN A 157 22.46 -6.03 5.19
N GLY A 158 22.05 -5.42 6.31
CA GLY A 158 22.66 -4.20 6.87
C GLY A 158 22.28 -2.93 6.12
#